data_AF-A0A920V3Z7-F1
#
_entry.id   AF-A0A920V3Z7-F1
#
_cell.length_a   1.000
_cell.length_b   1.000
_cell.length_c   1.000
_cell.angle_alpha   90.00
_cell.angle_beta   90.00
_cell.angle_gamma   90.00
#
_symmetry.space_group_name_H-M   'P 1'
#
loop_
_entity.id
_entity.type
_entity.pdbx_description
1 polymer ?
#
loop_
_entity_poly.entity_id
_entity_poly.type
_entity_poly.pdbx_seq_one_letter_code
_entity_poly.pdbx_strand_id
1 'polypeptide(L)'
;MCGFFAERDIAHERIEVVPGRSNVVARVDAGPDRPTVILDAHQDTVPVDGMTIDPFDPVVRDGKIYGRGACDVKGGMAAMLHAVARLAGERPEGAANVVMSCTCDEESNVQGITDLVRLWTETTGTAN
;
A
#
# COMPACT_ATOMS: atom_id res chain seq x y z
N MET A 1 3.48 -8.40 2.40
CA MET A 1 2.51 -7.90 1.41
C MET A 1 2.46 -8.74 0.13
N CYS A 2 3.57 -9.00 -0.58
CA CYS A 2 3.51 -9.88 -1.78
C CYS A 2 2.83 -11.23 -1.50
N GLY A 3 3.18 -11.91 -0.39
CA GLY A 3 2.48 -13.13 0.03
C GLY A 3 0.97 -12.94 0.25
N PHE A 4 0.55 -11.84 0.88
CA PHE A 4 -0.87 -11.51 1.09
C PHE A 4 -1.62 -11.41 -0.24
N PHE A 5 -1.04 -10.78 -1.27
CA PHE A 5 -1.65 -10.68 -2.59
C PHE A 5 -1.59 -12.00 -3.37
N ALA A 6 -0.46 -12.72 -3.30
CA ALA A 6 -0.25 -14.00 -3.96
C ALA A 6 -1.25 -15.06 -3.48
N GLU A 7 -1.48 -15.16 -2.17
CA GLU A 7 -2.49 -16.06 -1.58
C GLU A 7 -3.93 -15.80 -2.04
N ARG A 8 -4.17 -14.65 -2.69
CA ARG A 8 -5.50 -14.18 -3.11
C ARG A 8 -5.60 -14.01 -4.62
N ASP A 9 -4.62 -14.50 -5.37
CA ASP A 9 -4.52 -14.38 -6.84
C ASP A 9 -4.64 -12.92 -7.33
N ILE A 10 -4.13 -11.97 -6.55
CA ILE A 10 -4.12 -10.55 -6.90
C ILE A 10 -2.81 -10.24 -7.63
N ALA A 11 -2.90 -9.67 -8.82
CA ALA A 11 -1.75 -9.24 -9.61
C ALA A 11 -0.94 -8.19 -8.82
N HIS A 12 0.36 -8.41 -8.68
CA HIS A 12 1.23 -7.53 -7.91
C HIS A 12 2.68 -7.61 -8.37
N GLU A 13 3.42 -6.55 -8.06
CA GLU A 13 4.84 -6.41 -8.36
C GLU A 13 5.58 -5.81 -7.15
N ARG A 14 6.85 -6.18 -7.02
CA ARG A 14 7.78 -5.54 -6.09
C ARG A 14 8.82 -4.80 -6.92
N ILE A 15 8.95 -3.50 -6.67
CA ILE A 15 9.84 -2.62 -7.42
C ILE A 15 10.86 -2.07 -6.42
N GLU A 16 12.14 -2.43 -6.58
CA GLU A 16 13.20 -1.88 -5.73
C GLU A 16 13.47 -0.42 -6.12
N VAL A 17 13.36 0.49 -5.15
CA VAL A 17 13.50 1.94 -5.36
C VAL A 17 14.89 2.38 -4.93
N VAL A 18 15.34 1.90 -3.78
CA VAL A 18 16.71 2.02 -3.28
C VAL A 18 17.15 0.68 -2.71
N PRO A 19 18.46 0.42 -2.58
CA PRO A 19 18.95 -0.89 -2.13
C PRO A 19 18.26 -1.36 -0.83
N GLY A 20 17.55 -2.48 -0.91
CA GLY A 20 16.84 -3.08 0.22
C GLY A 20 15.51 -2.45 0.61
N ARG A 21 15.02 -1.42 -0.11
CA ARG A 21 13.69 -0.83 0.08
C ARG A 21 12.91 -0.85 -1.23
N SER A 22 11.74 -1.48 -1.19
CA SER A 22 10.90 -1.66 -2.38
C SER A 22 9.52 -1.10 -2.16
N ASN A 23 8.96 -0.52 -3.21
CA ASN A 23 7.52 -0.40 -3.35
C ASN A 23 6.91 -1.79 -3.60
N VAL A 24 5.67 -1.97 -3.17
CA VAL A 24 4.83 -3.09 -3.62
C VAL A 24 3.56 -2.52 -4.22
N VAL A 25 3.31 -2.82 -5.48
CA VAL A 25 2.13 -2.36 -6.22
C VAL A 25 1.26 -3.56 -6.52
N ALA A 26 -0.04 -3.47 -6.25
CA ALA A 26 -1.02 -4.49 -6.58
C ALA A 26 -2.17 -3.88 -7.40
N ARG A 27 -2.78 -4.67 -8.27
CA ARG A 27 -3.84 -4.21 -9.17
C ARG A 27 -5.01 -5.18 -9.20
N VAL A 28 -6.22 -4.63 -9.14
CA VAL A 28 -7.47 -5.32 -9.36
C VAL A 28 -8.24 -4.60 -10.47
N ASP A 29 -8.42 -5.27 -11.61
CA ASP A 29 -9.17 -4.73 -12.74
C ASP A 29 -10.64 -5.16 -12.69
N ALA A 30 -11.51 -4.16 -12.83
CA ALA A 30 -12.96 -4.27 -13.04
C ALA A 30 -13.35 -4.09 -14.52
N GLY A 31 -12.50 -3.45 -15.34
CA GLY A 31 -12.67 -3.34 -16.79
C GLY A 31 -11.99 -2.11 -17.39
N PRO A 32 -11.74 -2.09 -18.72
CA PRO A 32 -10.97 -1.04 -19.38
C PRO A 32 -11.63 0.34 -19.32
N ASP A 33 -12.96 0.40 -19.35
CA ASP A 33 -13.72 1.67 -19.32
C ASP A 33 -14.07 2.15 -17.89
N ARG A 34 -13.57 1.44 -16.87
CA ARG A 34 -13.83 1.79 -15.46
C ARG A 34 -12.81 2.84 -14.99
N PRO A 35 -13.21 3.80 -14.14
CA PRO A 35 -12.24 4.70 -13.52
C PRO A 35 -11.23 3.90 -12.68
N THR A 36 -10.01 4.42 -12.54
CA THR A 36 -8.98 3.83 -11.69
C THR A 36 -8.82 4.66 -10.43
N VAL A 37 -8.86 4.01 -9.27
CA VAL A 37 -8.57 4.59 -7.96
C VAL A 37 -7.24 4.06 -7.45
N ILE A 38 -6.38 4.94 -6.97
CA ILE A 38 -5.15 4.57 -6.29
C ILE A 38 -5.39 4.66 -4.78
N LEU A 39 -5.13 3.56 -4.08
CA LEU A 39 -5.01 3.53 -2.63
C LEU A 39 -3.53 3.51 -2.31
N ASP A 40 -3.02 4.62 -1.76
CA ASP A 40 -1.61 4.76 -1.43
C ASP A 40 -1.40 4.72 0.09
N ALA A 41 -0.39 3.97 0.52
CA ALA A 41 0.05 3.91 1.90
C ALA A 41 1.57 3.64 1.92
N HIS A 42 2.26 4.15 2.93
CA HIS A 42 3.68 3.87 3.13
C HIS A 42 3.90 2.70 4.11
N GLN A 43 5.05 2.05 3.99
CA GLN A 43 5.40 0.84 4.73
C GLN A 43 6.28 1.12 5.96
N ASP A 44 7.09 2.17 5.87
CA ASP A 44 8.03 2.57 6.90
C ASP A 44 7.32 3.30 8.04
N THR A 45 8.10 3.64 9.06
CA THR A 45 7.63 4.39 10.21
C THR A 45 8.81 5.19 10.75
N VAL A 46 8.56 6.33 11.39
CA VAL A 46 9.62 7.01 12.18
C VAL A 46 10.24 6.12 13.28
N PRO A 47 11.42 6.50 13.82
CA PRO A 47 12.03 5.88 14.99
C PRO A 47 11.11 5.82 16.23
N VAL A 48 11.53 5.05 17.24
CA VAL A 48 10.72 4.73 18.43
C VAL A 48 11.02 5.63 19.64
N ASP A 49 11.84 6.65 19.46
CA ASP A 49 12.25 7.58 20.52
C ASP A 49 11.03 8.22 21.20
N GLY A 50 11.06 8.24 22.54
CA GLY A 50 9.99 8.83 23.36
C GLY A 50 8.75 7.96 23.54
N MET A 51 8.70 6.75 22.98
CA MET A 51 7.61 5.82 23.23
C MET A 51 7.68 5.24 24.66
N THR A 52 6.52 5.13 25.31
CA THR A 52 6.37 4.66 26.71
C THR A 52 5.84 3.22 26.81
N ILE A 53 5.57 2.61 25.66
CA ILE A 53 5.16 1.21 25.51
C ILE A 53 6.21 0.49 24.67
N ASP A 54 6.16 -0.84 24.63
CA ASP A 54 6.89 -1.58 23.60
C ASP A 54 6.33 -1.18 22.23
N PRO A 55 7.15 -0.59 21.34
CA PRO A 55 6.68 -0.08 20.06
C PRO A 55 6.21 -1.19 19.10
N PHE A 56 6.76 -2.39 19.21
CA PHE A 56 6.54 -3.47 18.24
C PHE A 56 5.77 -4.66 18.81
N ASP A 57 5.34 -4.58 20.07
CA ASP A 57 4.33 -5.44 20.68
C ASP A 57 3.00 -4.67 20.85
N PRO A 58 2.14 -4.62 19.81
CA PRO A 58 0.97 -3.76 19.82
C PRO A 58 -0.08 -4.23 20.85
N VAL A 59 -0.60 -3.28 21.63
CA VAL A 59 -1.61 -3.54 22.66
C VAL A 59 -2.96 -2.90 22.31
N VAL A 60 -4.04 -3.61 22.59
CA VAL A 60 -5.40 -3.07 22.50
C VAL A 60 -5.84 -2.62 23.89
N ARG A 61 -6.16 -1.34 24.04
CA ARG A 61 -6.66 -0.78 25.30
C ARG A 61 -7.72 0.29 25.01
N ASP A 62 -8.84 0.23 25.73
CA ASP A 62 -9.94 1.20 25.62
C ASP A 62 -10.41 1.43 24.16
N GLY A 63 -10.49 0.35 23.38
CA GLY A 63 -10.92 0.39 21.98
C GLY A 63 -9.89 0.98 21.01
N LYS A 64 -8.64 1.21 21.45
CA LYS A 64 -7.55 1.74 20.62
C LYS A 64 -6.42 0.73 20.51
N ILE A 65 -5.77 0.69 19.35
CA ILE A 65 -4.55 -0.07 19.11
C ILE A 65 -3.37 0.87 19.33
N TYR A 66 -2.47 0.52 20.25
CA TYR A 66 -1.24 1.26 20.52
C TYR A 66 -0.06 0.44 20.02
N GLY A 67 0.76 1.05 19.16
CA GLY A 67 1.96 0.45 18.59
C GLY A 67 2.55 1.36 17.53
N ARG A 68 3.84 1.20 17.23
CA ARG A 68 4.52 1.96 16.17
C ARG A 68 3.90 1.62 14.83
N GLY A 69 3.41 2.66 14.15
CA GLY A 69 2.74 2.55 12.87
C GLY A 69 1.23 2.30 12.95
N ALA A 70 0.65 2.13 14.14
CA ALA A 70 -0.80 1.86 14.27
C ALA A 70 -1.65 2.98 13.63
N CYS A 71 -1.29 4.25 13.87
CA CYS A 71 -1.94 5.40 13.23
C CYS A 71 -1.32 5.74 11.88
N ASP A 72 0.02 5.78 11.81
CA ASP A 72 0.77 6.28 10.65
C ASP A 72 1.73 5.21 10.10
N VAL A 73 1.36 4.48 9.04
CA VAL A 73 0.01 4.40 8.46
C VAL A 73 -0.51 2.96 8.38
N LYS A 74 0.09 2.04 9.14
CA LYS A 74 -0.17 0.59 9.03
C LYS A 74 -1.62 0.22 9.35
N GLY A 75 -2.30 0.95 10.24
CA GLY A 75 -3.73 0.74 10.48
C GLY A 75 -4.59 1.06 9.25
N GLY A 76 -4.34 2.21 8.61
CA GLY A 76 -4.98 2.59 7.36
C GLY A 76 -4.63 1.64 6.21
N MET A 77 -3.35 1.29 6.09
CA MET A 77 -2.87 0.32 5.10
C MET A 77 -3.55 -1.04 5.27
N ALA A 78 -3.71 -1.54 6.50
CA ALA A 78 -4.41 -2.80 6.75
C ALA A 78 -5.88 -2.74 6.29
N ALA A 79 -6.58 -1.63 6.56
CA ALA A 79 -7.95 -1.44 6.08
C ALA A 79 -8.02 -1.44 4.53
N MET A 80 -7.09 -0.75 3.87
CA MET A 80 -6.98 -0.73 2.41
C MET A 80 -6.69 -2.12 1.83
N LEU A 81 -5.74 -2.87 2.41
CA LEU A 81 -5.42 -4.24 2.01
C LEU A 81 -6.65 -5.16 2.08
N HIS A 82 -7.44 -5.06 3.16
CA HIS A 82 -8.68 -5.81 3.30
C HIS A 82 -9.75 -5.38 2.29
N ALA A 83 -9.87 -4.08 2.00
CA ALA A 83 -10.80 -3.58 0.98
C ALA A 83 -10.44 -4.11 -0.42
N VAL A 84 -9.15 -4.11 -0.78
CA VAL A 84 -8.64 -4.65 -2.06
C VAL A 84 -8.88 -6.15 -2.15
N ALA A 85 -8.61 -6.90 -1.07
CA ALA A 85 -8.86 -8.34 -1.03
C ALA A 85 -10.35 -8.67 -1.21
N ARG A 86 -11.24 -7.92 -0.55
CA ARG A 86 -12.69 -8.09 -0.72
C ARG A 86 -13.13 -7.73 -2.13
N LEU A 87 -12.63 -6.64 -2.70
CA LEU A 87 -12.94 -6.24 -4.08
C LEU A 87 -12.55 -7.33 -5.08
N ALA A 88 -11.36 -7.93 -4.92
CA ALA A 88 -10.87 -9.00 -5.79
C ALA A 88 -11.72 -10.27 -5.71
N GLY A 89 -12.25 -10.61 -4.53
CA GLY A 89 -13.09 -11.79 -4.32
C GLY A 89 -14.58 -11.58 -4.67
N GLU A 90 -15.15 -10.43 -4.32
CA GLU A 90 -16.59 -10.14 -4.47
C GLU A 90 -16.93 -9.64 -5.89
N ARG A 91 -16.01 -8.89 -6.53
CA ARG A 91 -16.18 -8.29 -7.88
C ARG A 91 -17.58 -7.70 -8.14
N PRO A 92 -18.05 -6.76 -7.30
CA PRO A 92 -19.37 -6.17 -7.46
C PRO A 92 -19.50 -5.45 -8.80
N GLU A 93 -20.70 -5.50 -9.38
CA GLU A 93 -21.03 -4.74 -10.58
C GLU A 93 -20.80 -3.25 -10.35
N GLY A 94 -20.15 -2.59 -11.30
CA GLY A 94 -19.84 -1.18 -11.16
C GLY A 94 -18.61 -0.86 -10.30
N ALA A 95 -17.78 -1.84 -9.93
CA ALA A 95 -16.47 -1.58 -9.33
C ALA A 95 -15.59 -0.65 -10.19
N ALA A 96 -14.72 0.12 -9.53
CA ALA A 96 -13.60 0.79 -10.17
C ALA A 96 -12.42 -0.18 -10.33
N ASN A 97 -11.49 0.11 -11.25
CA ASN A 97 -10.16 -0.49 -11.18
C ASN A 97 -9.47 0.07 -9.93
N VAL A 98 -8.73 -0.77 -9.21
CA VAL A 98 -7.99 -0.33 -8.01
C VAL A 98 -6.54 -0.71 -8.13
N VAL A 99 -5.67 0.27 -7.89
CA VAL A 99 -4.24 0.06 -7.70
C VAL A 99 -3.94 0.34 -6.23
N MET A 100 -3.38 -0.65 -5.54
CA MET A 100 -2.80 -0.46 -4.21
C MET A 100 -1.31 -0.17 -4.37
N SER A 101 -0.88 0.98 -3.88
CA SER A 101 0.53 1.37 -3.80
C SER A 101 0.97 1.30 -2.35
N CYS A 102 1.93 0.43 -2.06
CA CYS A 102 2.58 0.33 -0.77
C CYS A 102 4.00 0.89 -0.92
N THR A 103 4.20 2.16 -0.63
CA THR A 103 5.48 2.85 -0.90
C THR A 103 6.48 2.66 0.23
N CYS A 104 7.77 2.76 -0.08
CA CYS A 104 8.82 2.82 0.93
C CYS A 104 9.36 4.25 1.08
N ASP A 105 10.01 4.51 2.22
CA ASP A 105 10.84 5.69 2.46
C ASP A 105 10.07 7.02 2.56
N GLU A 106 8.78 6.97 2.92
CA GLU A 106 7.96 8.18 3.08
C GLU A 106 8.46 9.05 4.23
N GLU A 107 8.79 8.43 5.38
CA GLU A 107 9.15 9.12 6.62
C GLU A 107 10.59 9.66 6.61
N SER A 108 11.30 9.48 5.50
CA SER A 108 12.71 9.86 5.33
C SER A 108 12.92 10.79 4.15
N ASN A 109 12.82 10.29 2.91
CA ASN A 109 13.15 11.08 1.71
C ASN A 109 12.08 11.02 0.61
N VAL A 110 10.93 10.39 0.87
CA VAL A 110 9.77 10.33 -0.04
C VAL A 110 10.12 9.68 -1.38
N GLN A 111 11.12 8.79 -1.41
CA GLN A 111 11.64 8.20 -2.64
C GLN A 111 10.64 7.23 -3.28
N GLY A 112 9.90 6.45 -2.50
CA GLY A 112 8.97 5.44 -3.00
C GLY A 112 7.89 6.04 -3.91
N ILE A 113 7.15 7.04 -3.43
CA ILE A 113 6.10 7.67 -4.24
C ILE A 113 6.67 8.47 -5.40
N THR A 114 7.84 9.10 -5.24
CA THR A 114 8.52 9.83 -6.32
C THR A 114 8.86 8.92 -7.49
N ASP A 115 9.37 7.72 -7.20
CA ASP A 115 9.67 6.69 -8.20
C ASP A 115 8.39 6.22 -8.91
N LEU A 116 7.33 5.93 -8.15
CA LEU A 116 6.05 5.48 -8.71
C LEU A 116 5.44 6.50 -9.69
N VAL A 117 5.48 7.79 -9.34
CA VAL A 117 4.98 8.87 -10.22
C VAL A 117 5.79 8.93 -11.52
N ARG A 118 7.11 8.75 -11.48
CA ARG A 118 7.96 8.72 -12.68
C ARG A 118 7.57 7.58 -13.61
N LEU A 119 7.46 6.36 -13.08
CA LEU A 119 7.04 5.19 -13.86
C LEU A 119 5.69 5.40 -14.55
N TRP A 120 4.74 6.03 -13.85
CA TRP A 120 3.44 6.37 -14.43
C TRP A 120 3.59 7.33 -15.61
N THR A 121 4.36 8.41 -15.43
CA THR A 121 4.55 9.43 -16.49
C THR A 121 5.26 8.88 -17.73
N GLU A 122 6.27 8.03 -17.55
CA GLU A 122 7.04 7.43 -18.65
C GLU A 122 6.21 6.43 -19.46
N THR A 123 5.32 5.68 -18.78
CA THR A 123 4.42 4.73 -19.44
C THR A 123 3.34 5.44 -20.28
N THR A 124 2.82 6.59 -19.81
CA THR A 124 1.93 7.43 -20.64
C THR A 124 2.64 8.16 -21.78
N GLY A 125 3.97 8.21 -21.79
CA GLY A 125 4.78 8.82 -22.84
C GLY A 125 5.04 7.94 -24.07
N THR A 126 4.63 6.67 -24.05
CA THR A 126 4.85 5.71 -25.15
C THR A 126 3.58 5.23 -25.84
N ALA A 127 2.44 5.88 -25.60
CA ALA A 127 1.23 5.69 -26.41
C ALA A 127 1.26 6.61 -27.64
N ASN A 128 1.96 6.17 -28.69
CA ASN A 128 1.72 6.50 -30.10
C ASN A 128 2.03 5.29 -30.97
#